data_AF-A0A1H2WBR8-F1
#
_entry.id   AF-A0A1H2WBR8-F1
#
_cell.length_a   1.000
_cell.length_b   1.000
_cell.length_c   1.000
_cell.angle_alpha   90.00
_cell.angle_beta   90.00
_cell.angle_gamma   90.00
#
_symmetry.space_group_name_H-M   'P 1'
#
loop_
_entity.id
_entity.type
_entity.pdbx_description
1 polymer ?
#
loop_
_entity_poly.entity_id
_entity_poly.type
_entity_poly.pdbx_seq_one_letter_code
_entity_poly.pdbx_strand_id
1 'polypeptide(L)'
;MQSRMNLGRRRRIPIWIMAVLGALVLLFMFEAYRLVMPFVSRNPLYHEVNFGQTVIDNWEYEGENEEGYLEFYNPTTGGHSMLPPSAKLFGADGKWVVIEHADAASLTYAEPLESAPPYWYLIMLAMIGGGFWWMMHRRRALRKKRMYLRGTRKETIHVPTVKRRPKRFRAKSSRRLW
;
A
#
# COMPACT_ATOMS: atom_id res chain seq x y z
N MET A 1 45.41 23.90 -15.17
CA MET A 1 44.10 24.16 -14.53
C MET A 1 43.22 22.92 -14.66
N GLN A 2 43.16 22.08 -13.62
CA GLN A 2 42.27 20.92 -13.60
C GLN A 2 40.96 21.30 -12.90
N SER A 3 39.89 21.36 -13.68
CA SER A 3 38.53 21.53 -13.18
C SER A 3 38.11 20.25 -12.43
N ARG A 4 38.06 20.32 -11.10
CA ARG A 4 37.54 19.23 -10.26
C ARG A 4 36.01 19.21 -10.41
N MET A 5 35.50 18.27 -11.20
CA MET A 5 34.08 17.96 -11.27
C MET A 5 33.60 17.40 -9.91
N ASN A 6 32.95 18.24 -9.12
CA ASN A 6 32.24 17.84 -7.90
C ASN A 6 31.02 17.00 -8.29
N LEU A 7 31.12 15.68 -8.16
CA LEU A 7 29.98 14.77 -8.24
C LEU A 7 29.03 15.05 -7.07
N GLY A 8 27.87 15.62 -7.37
CA GLY A 8 26.85 15.97 -6.38
C GLY A 8 26.55 14.80 -5.43
N ARG A 9 26.77 15.03 -4.14
CA ARG A 9 26.41 14.10 -3.05
C ARG A 9 24.94 13.76 -3.17
N ARG A 10 24.62 12.57 -3.69
CA ARG A 10 23.30 11.96 -3.56
C ARG A 10 23.03 11.77 -2.07
N ARG A 11 22.30 12.70 -1.46
CA ARG A 11 21.82 12.62 -0.08
C ARG A 11 21.02 11.32 0.06
N ARG A 12 21.63 10.29 0.65
CA ARG A 12 20.90 9.11 1.13
C ARG A 12 20.14 9.59 2.35
N ILE A 13 18.82 9.48 2.32
CA ILE A 13 18.00 9.78 3.50
C ILE A 13 18.45 8.79 4.58
N PRO A 14 18.91 9.26 5.75
CA PRO A 14 19.36 8.39 6.83
C PRO A 14 18.20 7.51 7.31
N ILE A 15 18.49 6.24 7.59
CA ILE A 15 17.51 5.22 7.95
C ILE A 15 16.63 5.65 9.13
N TRP A 16 17.19 6.41 10.07
CA TRP A 16 16.44 6.93 11.22
C TRP A 16 15.29 7.87 10.83
N ILE A 17 15.44 8.68 9.78
CA ILE A 17 14.35 9.53 9.27
C ILE A 17 13.21 8.66 8.71
N MET A 18 13.53 7.54 8.07
CA MET A 18 12.52 6.61 7.57
C MET A 18 11.77 5.91 8.71
N ALA A 19 12.48 5.57 9.80
CA ALA A 19 11.88 4.99 11.00
C ALA A 19 10.94 5.99 11.70
N VAL A 20 11.37 7.25 11.87
CA VAL A 20 10.54 8.32 12.44
C VAL A 20 9.30 8.59 11.58
N LEU A 21 9.46 8.64 10.25
CA LEU A 21 8.33 8.80 9.34
C LEU A 21 7.35 7.63 9.44
N GLY A 22 7.84 6.39 9.52
CA GLY A 22 7.01 5.21 9.71
C GLY A 22 6.25 5.23 11.03
N ALA A 23 6.91 5.63 12.13
CA ALA A 23 6.26 5.79 13.44
C ALA A 23 5.17 6.87 13.41
N LEU A 24 5.41 8.01 12.75
CA LEU A 24 4.42 9.07 12.57
C LEU A 24 3.21 8.61 11.76
N VAL A 25 3.42 7.83 10.70
CA VAL A 25 2.31 7.25 9.92
C VAL A 25 1.49 6.30 10.79
N LEU A 26 2.13 5.41 11.56
CA LEU A 26 1.44 4.50 12.48
C LEU A 26 0.62 5.25 13.53
N LEU A 27 1.17 6.32 14.11
CA LEU A 27 0.50 7.14 15.11
C LEU A 27 -0.69 7.90 14.48
N PHE A 28 -0.52 8.43 13.27
CA PHE A 28 -1.61 9.04 12.52
C PHE A 28 -2.72 8.03 12.18
N MET A 29 -2.36 6.79 11.80
CA MET A 29 -3.34 5.72 11.57
C MET A 29 -4.12 5.39 12.84
N PHE A 30 -3.43 5.31 13.98
CA PHE A 30 -4.05 5.05 15.28
C PHE A 30 -5.03 6.17 15.68
N GLU A 31 -4.64 7.43 15.48
CA GLU A 31 -5.48 8.58 15.79
C GLU A 31 -6.70 8.66 14.86
N ALA A 32 -6.49 8.43 13.56
CA ALA A 32 -7.57 8.34 12.58
C ALA A 32 -8.55 7.20 12.92
N TYR A 33 -8.05 6.04 13.37
CA TYR A 33 -8.88 4.93 13.82
C TYR A 33 -9.74 5.32 15.03
N ARG A 34 -9.16 5.98 16.05
CA ARG A 34 -9.93 6.48 17.20
C ARG A 34 -10.97 7.52 16.81
N LEU A 35 -10.68 8.36 15.82
CA LEU A 35 -11.61 9.38 15.34
C LEU A 35 -12.78 8.78 14.55
N VAL A 36 -12.57 7.65 13.87
CA VAL A 36 -13.63 6.92 13.14
C VAL A 36 -14.51 6.08 14.06
N MET A 37 -14.00 5.57 15.19
CA MET A 37 -14.79 4.78 16.15
C MET A 37 -16.16 5.38 16.56
N PRO A 38 -16.29 6.67 16.91
CA PRO A 38 -17.60 7.25 17.27
C PRO A 38 -18.59 7.32 16.10
N PHE A 39 -18.15 7.15 14.85
CA PHE A 39 -19.01 7.07 13.68
C PHE A 39 -19.45 5.63 13.37
N VAL A 40 -18.77 4.62 13.90
CA VAL A 40 -19.21 3.21 13.81
C VAL A 40 -20.50 3.01 14.62
N SER A 41 -20.66 3.67 15.76
CA SER A 41 -21.92 3.67 16.52
C SER A 41 -23.08 4.45 15.87
N ARG A 42 -22.83 5.09 14.71
CA ARG A 42 -23.85 5.73 13.86
C ARG A 42 -23.63 5.32 12.40
N ASN A 43 -23.25 4.06 12.17
CA ASN A 43 -23.10 3.58 10.82
C ASN A 43 -24.50 3.50 10.19
N PRO A 44 -24.79 4.22 9.09
CA PRO A 44 -26.09 4.14 8.40
C PRO A 44 -26.37 2.75 7.78
N LEU A 45 -25.43 1.81 7.95
CA LEU A 45 -25.47 0.44 7.47
C LEU A 45 -26.01 -0.54 8.52
N TYR A 46 -26.18 -0.09 9.77
CA TYR A 46 -26.89 -0.85 10.78
C TYR A 46 -28.38 -0.64 10.60
N HIS A 47 -29.10 -1.75 10.45
CA HIS A 47 -30.54 -1.78 10.41
C HIS A 47 -31.04 -2.24 11.77
N GLU A 48 -31.85 -1.40 12.39
CA GLU A 48 -32.60 -1.74 13.60
C GLU A 48 -33.99 -2.17 13.18
N VAL A 49 -34.37 -3.37 13.60
CA VAL A 49 -35.69 -3.96 13.34
C VAL A 49 -36.35 -4.34 14.65
N ASN A 50 -37.62 -3.98 14.77
CA ASN A 50 -38.43 -4.32 15.93
C ASN A 50 -39.12 -5.67 15.73
N PHE A 51 -39.80 -6.13 16.77
CA PHE A 51 -40.68 -7.29 16.73
C PHE A 51 -41.63 -7.25 15.51
N GLY A 52 -41.68 -8.35 14.76
CA GLY A 52 -42.51 -8.53 13.57
C GLY A 52 -42.01 -7.79 12.32
N GLN A 53 -40.79 -7.24 12.35
CA GLN A 53 -40.18 -6.61 11.17
C GLN A 53 -39.22 -7.55 10.47
N THR A 54 -39.11 -7.38 9.15
CA THR A 54 -38.29 -8.21 8.28
C THR A 54 -36.80 -7.91 8.44
N VAL A 55 -36.01 -8.96 8.64
CA VAL A 55 -34.56 -8.93 8.80
C VAL A 55 -33.87 -9.33 7.50
N ILE A 56 -34.27 -10.47 6.94
CA ILE A 56 -33.74 -11.03 5.69
C ILE A 56 -34.91 -11.44 4.81
N ASP A 57 -35.12 -10.75 3.69
CA ASP A 57 -36.22 -11.02 2.77
C ASP A 57 -37.57 -11.09 3.50
N ASN A 58 -38.09 -12.30 3.70
CA ASN A 58 -39.37 -12.57 4.36
C ASN A 58 -39.19 -13.13 5.79
N TRP A 59 -37.99 -13.15 6.35
CA TRP A 59 -37.77 -13.58 7.73
C TRP A 59 -38.00 -12.40 8.67
N GLU A 60 -38.95 -12.54 9.57
CA GLU A 60 -39.33 -11.56 10.59
C GLU A 60 -38.70 -11.92 11.93
N TYR A 61 -38.31 -10.90 12.70
CA TYR A 61 -37.81 -11.08 14.06
C TYR A 61 -38.97 -11.23 15.05
N GLU A 62 -39.01 -12.35 15.77
CA GLU A 62 -40.09 -12.69 16.71
C GLU A 62 -39.66 -12.47 18.18
N GLY A 63 -38.54 -11.78 18.42
CA GLY A 63 -38.07 -11.45 19.76
C GLY A 63 -37.12 -12.49 20.35
N GLU A 64 -37.03 -12.43 21.68
CA GLU A 64 -36.22 -13.32 22.50
C GLU A 64 -37.14 -14.19 23.35
N ASN A 65 -36.91 -15.50 23.36
CA ASN A 65 -37.70 -16.44 24.14
C ASN A 65 -37.28 -16.44 25.63
N GLU A 66 -38.00 -17.20 26.47
CA GLU A 66 -37.73 -17.25 27.92
C GLU A 66 -36.32 -17.77 28.26
N GLU A 67 -35.68 -18.52 27.37
CA GLU A 67 -34.32 -19.05 27.53
C GLU A 67 -33.23 -18.15 26.92
N GLY A 68 -33.63 -17.04 26.29
CA GLY A 68 -32.74 -16.08 25.66
C GLY A 68 -32.40 -16.35 24.20
N TYR A 69 -33.12 -17.25 23.53
CA TYR A 69 -32.91 -17.55 22.12
C TYR A 69 -33.63 -16.53 21.25
N LEU A 70 -32.96 -16.12 20.18
CA LEU A 70 -33.51 -15.24 19.17
C LEU A 70 -34.37 -16.05 18.21
N GLU A 71 -35.65 -15.67 18.09
CA GLU A 71 -36.61 -16.34 17.24
C GLU A 71 -36.85 -15.57 15.94
N PHE A 72 -36.87 -16.30 14.83
CA PHE A 72 -37.15 -15.77 13.52
C PHE A 72 -38.23 -16.62 12.84
N TYR A 73 -39.20 -15.95 12.26
CA TYR A 73 -40.33 -16.57 11.59
C TYR A 73 -40.41 -16.15 10.13
N ASN A 74 -40.70 -17.09 9.24
CA ASN A 74 -40.98 -16.79 7.84
C ASN A 74 -42.47 -17.05 7.55
N PRO A 75 -43.31 -16.01 7.40
CA PRO A 75 -44.73 -16.17 7.12
C PRO A 75 -45.01 -16.75 5.73
N THR A 76 -44.03 -16.71 4.81
CA THR A 76 -44.18 -17.25 3.45
C THR A 76 -43.99 -18.76 3.41
N THR A 77 -43.02 -19.28 4.16
CA THR A 77 -42.68 -20.71 4.19
C THR A 77 -43.21 -21.44 5.42
N GLY A 78 -43.63 -20.71 6.45
CA GLY A 78 -43.99 -21.25 7.77
C GLY A 78 -42.79 -21.77 8.56
N GLY A 79 -41.56 -21.40 8.16
CA GLY A 79 -40.34 -21.83 8.82
C GLY A 79 -40.03 -21.03 10.08
N HIS A 80 -39.57 -21.72 11.13
CA HIS A 80 -39.05 -21.09 12.34
C HIS A 80 -37.56 -21.39 12.47
N SER A 81 -36.78 -20.39 12.89
CA SER A 81 -35.36 -20.52 13.19
C SER A 81 -35.07 -19.93 14.56
N MET A 82 -34.34 -20.69 15.37
CA MET A 82 -33.94 -20.29 16.72
C MET A 82 -32.43 -20.18 16.75
N LEU A 83 -31.91 -19.04 17.21
CA LEU A 83 -30.49 -18.82 17.38
C LEU A 83 -30.16 -18.64 18.86
N PRO A 84 -29.05 -19.22 19.34
CA PRO A 84 -28.60 -18.99 20.70
C PRO A 84 -28.25 -17.52 20.92
N PRO A 85 -28.34 -17.00 22.15
CA PRO A 85 -28.06 -15.59 22.46
C PRO A 85 -26.63 -15.16 22.09
N SER A 86 -25.69 -16.11 22.04
CA SER A 86 -24.31 -15.86 21.62
C SER A 86 -24.09 -15.82 20.10
N ALA A 87 -25.12 -16.11 19.30
CA ALA A 87 -25.01 -16.14 17.85
C ALA A 87 -24.87 -14.73 17.29
N LYS A 88 -23.82 -14.52 16.49
CA LYS A 88 -23.56 -13.25 15.81
C LYS A 88 -23.93 -13.25 14.33
N LEU A 89 -24.41 -14.38 13.83
CA LEU A 89 -24.64 -14.61 12.41
C LEU A 89 -25.97 -15.31 12.25
N PHE A 90 -26.85 -14.70 11.47
CA PHE A 90 -28.08 -15.32 11.02
C PHE A 90 -28.02 -15.50 9.50
N GLY A 91 -28.35 -16.70 9.04
CA GLY A 91 -28.31 -17.07 7.64
C GLY A 91 -29.61 -17.71 7.22
N ALA A 92 -30.26 -17.14 6.21
CA ALA A 92 -31.52 -17.63 5.69
C ALA A 92 -31.61 -17.37 4.18
N ASP A 93 -32.19 -18.33 3.44
CA ASP A 93 -32.42 -18.24 2.00
C ASP A 93 -31.18 -17.85 1.15
N GLY A 94 -29.98 -18.25 1.61
CA GLY A 94 -28.71 -17.96 0.94
C GLY A 94 -28.15 -16.56 1.20
N LYS A 95 -28.81 -15.76 2.02
CA LYS A 95 -28.34 -14.48 2.54
C LYS A 95 -27.93 -14.63 4.01
N TRP A 96 -27.09 -13.71 4.47
CA TRP A 96 -26.53 -13.73 5.82
C TRP A 96 -26.49 -12.30 6.34
N VAL A 97 -26.77 -12.13 7.63
CA VAL A 97 -26.61 -10.88 8.35
C VAL A 97 -25.80 -11.11 9.61
N VAL A 98 -25.01 -10.10 9.98
CA VAL A 98 -24.26 -10.09 11.22
C VAL A 98 -25.12 -9.38 12.26
N ILE A 99 -25.47 -10.09 13.33
CA ILE A 99 -26.19 -9.55 14.48
C ILE A 99 -25.17 -8.88 15.40
N GLU A 100 -25.35 -7.58 15.65
CA GLU A 100 -24.48 -6.81 16.54
C GLU A 100 -25.03 -6.77 17.95
N HIS A 101 -26.34 -6.49 18.06
CA HIS A 101 -27.05 -6.41 19.33
C HIS A 101 -28.48 -6.92 19.15
N ALA A 102 -28.98 -7.66 20.13
CA ALA A 102 -30.33 -8.18 20.13
C ALA A 102 -30.91 -8.06 21.54
N ASP A 103 -32.07 -7.44 21.65
CA ASP A 103 -32.89 -7.34 22.85
C ASP A 103 -34.29 -7.86 22.55
N ALA A 104 -35.06 -8.22 23.57
CA ALA A 104 -36.43 -8.75 23.46
C ALA A 104 -37.40 -7.96 22.53
N ALA A 105 -37.14 -6.68 22.26
CA ALA A 105 -37.98 -5.85 21.40
C ALA A 105 -37.33 -5.44 20.07
N SER A 106 -36.00 -5.50 19.95
CA SER A 106 -35.25 -4.89 18.85
C SER A 106 -33.97 -5.66 18.53
N LEU A 107 -33.70 -5.81 17.24
CA LEU A 107 -32.51 -6.45 16.69
C LEU A 107 -31.74 -5.44 15.84
N THR A 108 -30.44 -5.29 16.09
CA THR A 108 -29.53 -4.51 15.26
C THR A 108 -28.64 -5.44 14.45
N TYR A 109 -28.70 -5.33 13.13
CA TYR A 109 -27.91 -6.16 12.22
C TYR A 109 -27.27 -5.35 11.09
N ALA A 110 -26.28 -5.95 10.43
CA ALA A 110 -25.61 -5.39 9.26
C ALA A 110 -25.37 -6.44 8.16
N GLU A 111 -25.33 -6.00 6.91
CA GLU A 111 -25.00 -6.86 5.77
C GLU A 111 -23.47 -7.11 5.65
N PRO A 112 -23.05 -8.34 5.27
CA PRO A 112 -21.67 -8.78 5.36
C PRO A 112 -20.70 -8.08 4.40
N LEU A 113 -21.18 -7.58 3.24
CA LEU A 113 -20.32 -6.93 2.26
C LEU A 113 -19.74 -5.59 2.76
N GLU A 114 -20.38 -5.00 3.77
CA GLU A 114 -20.04 -3.70 4.34
C GLU A 114 -19.29 -3.82 5.68
N SER A 115 -19.18 -5.03 6.21
CA SER A 115 -18.43 -5.33 7.44
C SER A 115 -16.91 -5.36 7.27
N ALA A 116 -16.40 -5.18 6.04
CA ALA A 116 -14.97 -5.23 5.75
C ALA A 116 -14.24 -4.14 6.55
N PRO A 117 -13.41 -4.52 7.53
CA PRO A 117 -12.86 -3.53 8.44
C PRO A 117 -11.98 -2.51 7.70
N PRO A 118 -12.03 -1.21 8.05
CA PRO A 118 -11.34 -0.15 7.34
C PRO A 118 -9.83 -0.38 7.16
N TYR A 119 -9.21 -1.15 8.06
CA TYR A 119 -7.79 -1.50 7.99
C TYR A 119 -7.41 -2.31 6.74
N TRP A 120 -8.34 -3.05 6.13
CA TRP A 120 -8.07 -3.79 4.90
C TRP A 120 -7.75 -2.88 3.72
N TYR A 121 -8.44 -1.73 3.62
CA TYR A 121 -8.15 -0.72 2.60
C TYR A 121 -6.75 -0.11 2.79
N LEU A 122 -6.30 0.04 4.04
CA LEU A 122 -4.97 0.55 4.36
C LEU A 122 -3.87 -0.45 4.01
N ILE A 123 -4.10 -1.75 4.25
CA ILE A 123 -3.18 -2.82 3.83
C ILE A 123 -3.09 -2.87 2.30
N MET A 124 -4.22 -2.78 1.61
CA MET A 124 -4.28 -2.68 0.14
C MET A 124 -3.50 -1.46 -0.37
N LEU A 125 -3.70 -0.29 0.23
CA LEU A 125 -2.98 0.93 -0.14
C LEU A 125 -1.47 0.79 0.10
N ALA A 126 -1.07 0.19 1.23
CA ALA A 126 0.33 -0.07 1.55
C ALA A 126 0.98 -1.07 0.59
N MET A 127 0.25 -2.10 0.16
CA MET A 127 0.71 -3.06 -0.86
C MET A 127 0.92 -2.38 -2.21
N ILE A 128 -0.03 -1.55 -2.65
CA ILE A 128 0.06 -0.81 -3.91
C ILE A 128 1.21 0.22 -3.84
N GLY A 129 1.26 1.01 -2.77
CA GLY A 129 2.28 2.04 -2.57
C GLY A 129 3.68 1.44 -2.42
N GLY A 130 3.81 0.37 -1.65
CA GLY A 130 5.06 -0.38 -1.46
C GLY A 130 5.54 -1.03 -2.77
N GLY A 131 4.63 -1.65 -3.53
CA GLY A 131 4.92 -2.21 -4.85
C GLY A 131 5.38 -1.13 -5.85
N PHE A 132 4.71 0.02 -5.88
CA PHE A 132 5.07 1.13 -6.75
C PHE A 132 6.42 1.75 -6.38
N TRP A 133 6.68 1.93 -5.08
CA TRP A 133 7.98 2.38 -4.58
C TRP A 133 9.07 1.38 -4.96
N TRP A 134 8.91 0.08 -4.67
CA TRP A 134 9.87 -0.94 -5.05
C TRP A 134 10.15 -0.88 -6.56
N MET A 135 9.11 -0.85 -7.38
CA MET A 135 9.24 -0.77 -8.83
C MET A 135 10.08 0.45 -9.26
N MET A 136 9.81 1.63 -8.69
CA MET A 136 10.60 2.84 -8.96
C MET A 136 12.05 2.71 -8.47
N HIS A 137 12.27 2.12 -7.31
CA HIS A 137 13.60 1.91 -6.75
C HIS A 137 14.43 0.97 -7.63
N ARG A 138 13.83 -0.14 -8.08
CA ARG A 138 14.43 -1.12 -8.99
C ARG A 138 14.78 -0.50 -10.34
N ARG A 139 13.87 0.28 -10.93
CA ARG A 139 14.12 1.02 -12.20
C ARG A 139 15.27 2.01 -12.05
N ARG A 140 15.35 2.75 -10.93
CA ARG A 140 16.46 3.67 -10.64
C ARG A 140 17.79 2.95 -10.45
N ALA A 141 17.81 1.77 -9.82
CA ALA A 141 19.01 0.95 -9.68
C ALA A 141 19.52 0.44 -11.03
N LEU A 142 18.63 -0.01 -11.91
CA LEU A 142 18.98 -0.48 -13.26
C LEU A 142 19.48 0.66 -14.18
N ARG A 143 18.89 1.87 -14.08
CA ARG A 143 19.39 3.04 -14.82
C ARG A 143 20.82 3.43 -14.45
N LYS A 144 21.21 3.27 -13.19
CA LYS A 144 22.60 3.51 -12.77
C LYS A 144 23.56 2.51 -13.40
N LYS A 145 23.19 1.22 -13.52
CA LYS A 145 24.04 0.19 -14.16
C LYS A 145 24.30 0.49 -15.65
N ARG A 146 23.32 1.02 -16.39
CA ARG A 146 23.51 1.41 -17.81
C ARG A 146 24.48 2.59 -18.00
N MET A 147 24.60 3.50 -17.03
CA MET A 147 25.53 4.62 -17.13
C MET A 147 26.99 4.22 -16.89
N TYR A 148 27.25 3.19 -16.07
CA TYR A 148 28.62 2.69 -15.84
C TYR A 148 29.19 1.93 -17.05
N LEU A 149 28.36 1.28 -17.85
CA LEU A 149 28.81 0.56 -19.05
C LEU A 149 29.11 1.47 -20.25
N ARG A 150 28.68 2.74 -20.23
CA ARG A 150 28.94 3.70 -21.31
C ARG A 150 30.22 4.52 -21.10
N GLY A 151 30.84 4.44 -19.92
CA GLY A 151 32.00 5.22 -19.53
C GLY A 151 33.36 4.60 -19.85
N THR A 152 33.42 3.30 -20.17
CA THR A 152 34.68 2.55 -20.38
C THR A 152 35.03 2.29 -21.85
N ARG A 153 34.31 2.88 -22.83
CA ARG A 153 34.66 2.78 -24.26
C ARG A 153 35.22 4.10 -24.80
N LYS A 154 36.31 4.57 -24.21
CA LYS A 154 37.25 5.50 -24.84
C LYS A 154 38.67 5.01 -24.57
N GLU A 155 38.95 3.80 -25.03
CA GLU A 155 40.33 3.35 -25.17
C GLU A 155 40.84 3.87 -26.53
N THR A 156 41.42 5.06 -26.43
CA THR A 156 42.62 5.52 -27.15
C THR A 156 42.96 4.76 -28.44
N ILE A 157 42.49 5.28 -29.59
CA ILE A 157 43.15 5.03 -30.87
C ILE A 157 44.50 5.75 -30.81
N HIS A 158 45.55 4.98 -30.52
CA HIS A 158 46.92 5.45 -30.51
C HIS A 158 47.36 5.68 -31.96
N VAL A 159 47.29 6.94 -32.44
CA VAL A 159 47.90 7.33 -33.71
C VAL A 159 49.40 7.52 -33.45
N PRO A 160 50.31 6.70 -34.04
CA PRO A 160 51.73 6.95 -33.90
C PRO A 160 52.09 8.22 -34.69
N THR A 161 52.39 9.29 -33.97
CA THR A 161 52.92 10.53 -34.54
C THR A 161 54.37 10.29 -34.96
N VAL A 162 54.57 10.01 -36.25
CA VAL A 162 55.88 9.92 -36.88
C VAL A 162 56.57 11.29 -36.80
N LYS A 163 57.50 11.45 -35.86
CA LYS A 163 58.41 12.60 -35.78
C LYS A 163 59.34 12.61 -36.99
N ARG A 164 58.96 13.34 -38.05
CA ARG A 164 59.89 13.69 -39.14
C ARG A 164 60.93 14.69 -38.63
N ARG A 165 62.19 14.26 -38.48
CA ARG A 165 63.34 15.14 -38.24
C ARG A 165 63.64 15.95 -39.52
N PRO A 166 63.80 17.28 -39.45
CA PRO A 166 64.31 18.04 -40.59
C PRO A 166 65.82 17.81 -40.74
N LYS A 167 66.21 17.30 -41.91
CA LYS A 167 67.59 17.07 -42.34
C LYS A 167 68.25 18.44 -42.57
N ARG A 168 69.00 18.94 -41.58
CA ARG A 168 69.79 20.17 -41.74
C ARG A 168 70.93 19.92 -42.73
N PHE A 169 70.85 20.55 -43.90
CA PHE A 169 71.95 20.70 -44.84
C PHE A 169 73.09 21.46 -44.16
N ARG A 170 74.27 20.84 -44.09
CA ARG A 170 75.51 21.46 -43.61
C ARG A 170 76.24 22.02 -44.82
N ALA A 171 76.15 23.34 -45.02
CA ALA A 171 76.94 24.05 -46.02
C ALA A 171 78.43 24.01 -45.60
N LYS A 172 79.27 23.53 -46.51
CA LYS A 172 80.72 23.45 -46.37
C LYS A 172 81.29 24.82 -46.79
N SER A 173 81.58 25.68 -45.82
CA SER A 173 82.26 26.95 -46.04
C SER A 173 83.69 26.85 -45.51
N SER A 174 84.60 27.01 -46.48
CA SER A 174 86.01 27.36 -46.41
C SER A 174 86.43 28.25 -45.23
N ARG A 175 87.56 27.89 -44.60
CA ARG A 175 88.56 28.87 -44.13
C ARG A 175 89.96 28.27 -44.22
N ARG A 176 90.76 28.89 -45.09
CA ARG A 176 92.23 28.94 -44.99
C ARG A 176 92.62 29.55 -43.64
N LEU A 177 93.81 29.22 -43.15
CA LEU A 177 94.80 30.17 -42.63
C LEU A 177 96.08 29.37 -42.28
N TRP A 178 97.16 29.75 -42.98
CA TRP A 178 98.61 29.55 -42.75
C TRP A 178 99.15 28.12 -42.68
#